data_AF-A0A5B7TU06-F1
#
_entry.id   AF-A0A5B7TU06-F1
#
_cell.length_a   1.000
_cell.length_b   1.000
_cell.length_c   1.000
_cell.angle_alpha   90.00
_cell.angle_beta   90.00
_cell.angle_gamma   90.00
#
_symmetry.space_group_name_H-M   'P 1'
#
loop_
_entity.id
_entity.type
_entity.pdbx_description
1 polymer ?
#
loop_
_entity_poly.entity_id
_entity_poly.type
_entity_poly.pdbx_seq_one_letter_code
_entity_poly.pdbx_strand_id
1 'polypeptide(L)'
;MKKIPKNIKYTIIGISTFIFFSLNSMFGINLIVDSINLIQKMTGYHFGISTNTLDYLTFASIPVFGMLYNSTRAEFKKSELLLDLLTVLFCVLIIFGIGLYFLIYIGRSPNPLFPEYLLIEPFDFYSTMLIGIGIATPFLALNLIKNKTLCRHHDL
;
A
#
# COMPACT_ATOMS: atom_id res chain seq x y z
N MET A 1 18.82 11.66 5.54
CA MET A 1 18.55 11.11 4.19
C MET A 1 19.71 11.45 3.29
N LYS A 2 20.21 10.50 2.49
CA LYS A 2 21.35 10.73 1.60
C LYS A 2 20.93 11.37 0.28
N LYS A 3 21.90 11.91 -0.46
CA LYS A 3 21.67 12.71 -1.67
C LYS A 3 21.05 11.86 -2.79
N ILE A 4 19.73 12.00 -2.96
CA ILE A 4 18.99 11.38 -4.07
C ILE A 4 19.34 12.14 -5.37
N PRO A 5 19.68 11.45 -6.47
CA PRO A 5 19.91 12.08 -7.76
C PRO A 5 18.69 12.88 -8.23
N LYS A 6 18.89 14.15 -8.64
CA LYS A 6 17.80 15.05 -9.04
C LYS A 6 16.93 14.47 -10.16
N ASN A 7 17.55 13.87 -11.16
CA ASN A 7 16.86 13.24 -12.28
C ASN A 7 15.91 12.13 -11.80
N ILE A 8 16.37 11.24 -10.92
CA ILE A 8 15.54 10.16 -10.35
C ILE A 8 14.38 10.73 -9.54
N LYS A 9 14.65 11.75 -8.71
CA LYS A 9 13.59 12.41 -7.92
C LYS A 9 12.47 12.93 -8.83
N TYR A 10 12.80 13.63 -9.91
CA TYR A 10 11.80 14.13 -10.84
C TYR A 10 11.07 13.01 -11.59
N THR A 11 11.77 11.96 -12.01
CA THR A 11 11.15 10.80 -12.65
C THR A 11 10.17 10.11 -11.72
N ILE A 12 10.53 9.87 -10.46
CA ILE A 12 9.66 9.23 -9.46
C ILE A 12 8.43 10.09 -9.17
N ILE A 13 8.60 11.40 -8.99
CA ILE A 13 7.47 12.32 -8.81
C ILE A 13 6.55 12.28 -10.04
N GLY A 14 7.11 12.34 -11.26
CA GLY A 14 6.34 12.24 -12.50
C GLY A 14 5.55 10.94 -12.61
N ILE A 15 6.16 9.80 -12.26
CA ILE A 15 5.48 8.49 -12.21
C ILE A 15 4.36 8.50 -11.18
N SER A 16 4.61 9.00 -9.96
CA SER A 16 3.58 9.11 -8.92
C SER A 16 2.40 9.99 -9.36
N THR A 17 2.67 11.15 -9.95
CA THR A 17 1.63 12.03 -10.49
C THR A 17 0.85 11.35 -11.60
N PHE A 18 1.53 10.66 -12.53
CA PHE A 18 0.89 9.91 -13.60
C PHE A 18 -0.01 8.78 -13.06
N ILE A 19 0.45 8.02 -12.06
CA ILE A 19 -0.36 6.97 -11.40
C ILE A 19 -1.61 7.59 -10.77
N PHE A 20 -1.46 8.69 -10.02
CA PHE A 20 -2.59 9.36 -9.37
C PHE A 20 -3.66 9.79 -10.37
N PHE A 21 -3.27 10.45 -11.45
CA PHE A 21 -4.22 10.88 -12.48
C PHE A 21 -4.81 9.72 -13.27
N SER A 22 -4.03 8.66 -13.51
CA SER A 22 -4.52 7.46 -14.19
C SER A 22 -5.60 6.77 -13.36
N LEU A 23 -5.40 6.62 -12.06
CA LEU A 23 -6.39 6.04 -11.13
C LEU A 23 -7.63 6.91 -10.96
N ASN A 24 -7.46 8.24 -10.92
CA ASN A 24 -8.59 9.18 -10.84
C ASN A 24 -9.31 9.42 -12.17
N SER A 25 -8.78 8.92 -13.29
CA SER A 25 -9.44 9.04 -14.59
C SER A 25 -10.63 8.08 -14.69
N MET A 26 -11.55 8.36 -15.61
CA MET A 26 -12.68 7.48 -15.91
C MET A 26 -12.21 6.05 -16.26
N PHE A 27 -11.05 5.92 -16.89
CA PHE A 27 -10.42 4.63 -17.18
C PHE A 27 -10.01 3.89 -15.90
N GLY A 28 -9.39 4.59 -14.95
CA GLY A 28 -8.98 4.01 -13.67
C GLY A 28 -10.16 3.54 -12.83
N ILE A 29 -11.21 4.36 -12.73
CA ILE A 29 -12.45 4.00 -12.02
C ILE A 29 -13.09 2.76 -12.63
N ASN A 30 -13.22 2.69 -13.96
CA ASN A 30 -13.78 1.51 -14.63
C ASN A 30 -12.97 0.25 -14.32
N LEU A 31 -11.64 0.35 -14.35
CA LEU A 31 -10.74 -0.77 -14.08
C LEU A 31 -10.87 -1.28 -12.64
N ILE A 32 -11.05 -0.37 -11.67
CA ILE A 32 -11.33 -0.72 -10.27
C ILE A 32 -12.69 -1.40 -10.14
N VAL A 33 -13.75 -0.82 -10.73
CA VAL A 33 -15.11 -1.39 -10.68
C VAL A 33 -15.14 -2.78 -11.32
N ASP A 34 -14.49 -2.98 -12.46
CA ASP A 34 -14.39 -4.28 -13.11
C ASP A 34 -13.61 -5.30 -12.27
N SER A 35 -12.55 -4.86 -11.60
CA SER A 35 -11.78 -5.70 -10.67
C SER A 35 -12.62 -6.13 -9.47
N ILE A 36 -13.41 -5.22 -8.92
CA ILE A 36 -14.36 -5.50 -7.85
C ILE A 36 -15.38 -6.53 -8.34
N ASN A 37 -16.01 -6.28 -9.49
CA ASN A 37 -16.99 -7.20 -10.09
C ASN A 37 -16.43 -8.61 -10.30
N LEU A 38 -15.16 -8.72 -10.74
CA LEU A 38 -14.48 -10.00 -10.88
C LEU A 38 -14.32 -10.71 -9.53
N ILE A 39 -13.84 -10.01 -8.50
CA ILE A 39 -13.67 -10.55 -7.15
C ILE A 39 -15.04 -10.97 -6.57
N GLN A 40 -16.08 -10.15 -6.76
CA GLN A 40 -17.44 -10.46 -6.33
C GLN A 40 -17.95 -11.75 -7.00
N LYS A 41 -17.75 -11.91 -8.32
CA LYS A 41 -18.09 -13.14 -9.05
C LYS A 41 -17.36 -14.37 -8.54
N MET A 42 -16.08 -14.24 -8.16
CA MET A 42 -15.27 -15.35 -7.68
C MET A 42 -15.58 -15.75 -6.24
N THR A 43 -15.93 -14.78 -5.39
CA THR A 43 -16.06 -14.99 -3.94
C THR A 43 -17.52 -15.08 -3.47
N GLY A 44 -18.48 -14.59 -4.26
CA GLY A 44 -19.89 -14.47 -3.88
C GLY A 44 -20.19 -13.33 -2.89
N TYR A 45 -19.18 -12.56 -2.48
CA TYR A 45 -19.35 -11.42 -1.58
C TYR A 45 -19.42 -10.11 -2.36
N HIS A 46 -20.32 -9.21 -1.96
CA HIS A 46 -20.37 -7.84 -2.47
C HIS A 46 -19.51 -6.94 -1.60
N PHE A 47 -18.42 -6.46 -2.18
CA PHE A 47 -17.51 -5.51 -1.52
C PHE A 47 -17.94 -4.07 -1.80
N GLY A 48 -18.32 -3.35 -0.74
CA GLY A 48 -18.43 -1.89 -0.76
C GLY A 48 -17.05 -1.25 -0.62
N ILE A 49 -16.20 -1.38 -1.63
CA ILE A 49 -14.87 -0.78 -1.61
C ILE A 49 -14.98 0.73 -1.86
N SER A 50 -14.33 1.49 -0.98
CA SER A 50 -14.18 2.93 -1.11
C SER A 50 -13.43 3.28 -2.42
N THR A 51 -14.01 4.16 -3.23
CA THR A 51 -13.32 4.83 -4.36
C THR A 51 -12.76 6.18 -3.93
N ASN A 52 -12.28 6.25 -2.69
CA ASN A 52 -11.81 7.48 -2.09
C ASN A 52 -10.53 7.96 -2.78
N THR A 53 -10.50 9.23 -3.16
CA THR A 53 -9.32 9.88 -3.76
C THR A 53 -8.06 9.73 -2.90
N LEU A 54 -8.20 9.60 -1.57
CA LEU A 54 -7.08 9.35 -0.66
C LEU A 54 -6.45 7.97 -0.84
N ASP A 55 -7.21 6.95 -1.24
CA ASP A 55 -6.65 5.63 -1.56
C ASP A 55 -5.75 5.74 -2.79
N TYR A 56 -6.20 6.47 -3.81
CA TYR A 56 -5.41 6.70 -5.02
C TYR A 56 -4.16 7.54 -4.75
N LEU A 57 -4.28 8.57 -3.90
CA LEU A 57 -3.14 9.38 -3.50
C LEU A 57 -2.10 8.54 -2.73
N THR A 58 -2.57 7.72 -1.79
CA THR A 58 -1.70 6.86 -0.98
C THR A 58 -1.03 5.80 -1.84
N PHE A 59 -1.76 5.17 -2.76
CA PHE A 59 -1.20 4.21 -3.71
C PHE A 59 -0.19 4.86 -4.67
N ALA A 60 -0.50 6.05 -5.18
CA ALA A 60 0.40 6.83 -6.03
C ALA A 60 1.67 7.29 -5.30
N SER A 61 1.69 7.29 -3.96
CA SER A 61 2.88 7.61 -3.16
C SER A 61 3.89 6.46 -3.06
N ILE A 62 3.51 5.21 -3.40
CA ILE A 62 4.38 4.02 -3.32
C ILE A 62 5.74 4.25 -4.01
N PRO A 63 5.81 4.83 -5.24
CA PRO A 63 7.10 5.11 -5.88
C PRO A 63 8.00 6.05 -5.08
N VAL A 64 7.41 7.08 -4.45
CA VAL A 64 8.14 8.00 -3.57
C VAL A 64 8.71 7.21 -2.40
N PHE A 65 7.90 6.39 -1.74
CA PHE A 65 8.37 5.62 -0.59
C PHE A 65 9.41 4.55 -0.95
N GLY A 66 9.34 3.90 -2.12
CA GLY A 66 10.42 3.01 -2.57
C GLY A 66 11.74 3.74 -2.80
N MET A 67 11.70 4.96 -3.35
CA MET A 67 12.88 5.82 -3.44
C MET A 67 13.39 6.25 -2.06
N LEU A 68 12.49 6.60 -1.14
CA LEU A 68 12.85 6.94 0.24
C LEU A 68 13.49 5.76 0.96
N TYR A 69 12.96 4.56 0.77
CA TYR A 69 13.50 3.31 1.31
C TYR A 69 14.92 3.07 0.80
N ASN A 70 15.19 3.20 -0.50
CA ASN A 70 16.55 3.13 -1.04
C ASN A 70 17.49 4.18 -0.41
N SER A 71 16.99 5.39 -0.16
CA SER A 71 17.75 6.49 0.42
C SER A 71 18.14 6.32 1.91
N THR A 72 17.59 5.30 2.59
CA THR A 72 17.97 4.92 3.96
C THR A 72 19.34 4.25 4.02
N ARG A 73 19.83 3.71 2.89
CA ARG A 73 21.12 3.00 2.78
C ARG A 73 22.32 3.95 2.90
N ALA A 74 23.51 3.35 3.02
CA ALA A 74 24.76 4.10 3.05
C ALA A 74 25.05 4.84 1.73
N GLU A 75 24.57 4.35 0.61
CA GLU A 75 24.64 5.03 -0.68
C GLU A 75 23.37 4.75 -1.47
N PHE A 76 22.91 5.73 -2.25
CA PHE A 76 21.75 5.54 -3.11
C PHE A 76 22.14 4.62 -4.28
N LYS A 77 21.52 3.45 -4.37
CA LYS A 77 21.84 2.45 -5.39
C LYS A 77 20.75 2.38 -6.44
N LYS A 78 21.04 2.93 -7.63
CA LYS A 78 20.09 2.95 -8.76
C LYS A 78 19.69 1.55 -9.23
N SER A 79 20.63 0.61 -9.23
CA SER A 79 20.39 -0.79 -9.64
C SER A 79 19.41 -1.52 -8.73
N GLU A 80 19.34 -1.14 -7.46
CA GLU A 80 18.45 -1.75 -6.45
C GLU A 80 17.11 -1.01 -6.32
N LEU A 81 16.94 0.14 -6.98
CA LEU A 81 15.74 0.98 -6.84
C LEU A 81 14.45 0.24 -7.24
N LEU A 82 14.49 -0.55 -8.32
CA LEU A 82 13.35 -1.35 -8.76
C LEU A 82 12.97 -2.40 -7.71
N LEU A 83 13.96 -3.05 -7.09
CA LEU A 83 13.74 -4.05 -6.04
C LEU A 83 13.16 -3.40 -4.78
N ASP A 84 13.67 -2.23 -4.41
CA ASP A 84 13.16 -1.45 -3.28
C ASP A 84 11.70 -1.00 -3.50
N LEU A 85 11.35 -0.58 -4.73
CA LEU A 85 9.96 -0.29 -5.12
C LEU A 85 9.05 -1.51 -5.00
N LEU A 86 9.50 -2.65 -5.53
CA LEU A 86 8.77 -3.92 -5.43
C LEU A 86 8.62 -4.39 -3.98
N THR A 87 9.60 -4.12 -3.12
CA THR A 87 9.55 -4.45 -1.70
C THR A 87 8.43 -3.68 -1.00
N VAL A 88 8.35 -2.36 -1.21
CA VAL A 88 7.27 -1.54 -0.66
C VAL A 88 5.91 -2.01 -1.19
N LEU A 89 5.80 -2.25 -2.50
CA LEU A 89 4.57 -2.74 -3.12
C LEU A 89 4.14 -4.09 -2.55
N PHE A 90 5.08 -5.02 -2.37
CA PHE A 90 4.80 -6.35 -1.82
C PHE A 90 4.31 -6.27 -0.36
N CYS A 91 4.92 -5.41 0.46
CA CYS A 91 4.43 -5.16 1.82
C CYS A 91 3.00 -4.59 1.83
N VAL A 92 2.69 -3.66 0.91
CA VAL A 92 1.33 -3.14 0.73
C VAL A 92 0.35 -4.26 0.40
N LEU A 93 0.67 -5.12 -0.56
CA LEU A 93 -0.21 -6.23 -0.95
C LEU A 93 -0.46 -7.21 0.20
N ILE A 94 0.55 -7.55 1.00
CA ILE A 94 0.39 -8.44 2.16
C ILE A 94 -0.55 -7.81 3.19
N ILE A 95 -0.28 -6.57 3.61
CA ILE A 95 -1.08 -5.90 4.64
C ILE A 95 -2.52 -5.69 4.16
N PHE A 96 -2.70 -5.31 2.89
CA PHE A 96 -4.02 -5.15 2.30
C PHE A 96 -4.77 -6.49 2.24
N GLY A 97 -4.09 -7.59 1.89
CA GLY A 97 -4.68 -8.93 1.91
C GLY A 97 -5.08 -9.39 3.31
N ILE A 98 -4.27 -9.11 4.33
CA ILE A 98 -4.62 -9.36 5.73
C ILE A 98 -5.84 -8.54 6.14
N GLY A 99 -5.89 -7.26 5.75
CA GLY A 99 -7.04 -6.39 5.99
C GLY A 99 -8.32 -6.90 5.33
N LEU A 100 -8.25 -7.33 4.07
CA LEU A 100 -9.36 -7.98 3.38
C LEU A 100 -9.84 -9.25 4.09
N TYR A 101 -8.91 -10.06 4.61
CA TYR A 101 -9.27 -11.25 5.40
C TYR A 101 -10.03 -10.86 6.68
N PHE A 102 -9.57 -9.84 7.41
CA PHE A 102 -10.29 -9.31 8.57
C PHE A 102 -11.64 -8.74 8.19
N LEU A 103 -11.77 -8.08 7.04
CA LEU A 103 -13.04 -7.57 6.53
C LEU A 103 -14.05 -8.71 6.32
N ILE A 104 -13.63 -9.83 5.73
CA ILE A 104 -14.48 -11.01 5.51
C ILE A 104 -14.89 -11.64 6.85
N TYR A 105 -14.00 -11.64 7.84
CA TYR A 105 -14.26 -12.27 9.14
C TYR A 105 -15.13 -11.40 10.07
N ILE A 106 -14.86 -10.09 10.11
CA ILE A 106 -15.48 -9.12 11.04
C ILE A 106 -16.69 -8.43 10.42
N GLY A 107 -16.69 -8.19 9.10
CA GLY A 107 -17.69 -7.40 8.39
C GLY A 107 -19.07 -8.05 8.28
N ARG A 108 -19.28 -9.23 8.88
CA ARG A 108 -20.60 -9.87 8.95
C ARG A 108 -21.48 -9.09 9.93
N SER A 109 -22.48 -8.40 9.39
CA SER A 109 -23.45 -7.68 10.23
C SER A 109 -24.32 -8.67 11.00
N PRO A 110 -24.48 -8.52 12.34
CA PRO A 110 -25.44 -9.30 13.11
C PRO A 110 -26.89 -8.84 12.86
N ASN A 111 -27.07 -7.73 12.14
CA ASN A 111 -28.39 -7.18 11.86
C ASN A 111 -29.04 -7.97 10.71
N PRO A 112 -30.21 -8.61 10.92
CA PRO A 112 -30.88 -9.43 9.91
C PRO A 112 -31.35 -8.65 8.68
N LEU A 113 -31.35 -7.31 8.73
CA LEU A 113 -31.67 -6.45 7.60
C LEU A 113 -30.50 -6.26 6.63
N PHE A 114 -29.27 -6.60 7.03
CA PHE A 114 -28.09 -6.53 6.19
C PHE A 114 -27.69 -7.94 5.74
N PRO A 115 -27.69 -8.22 4.42
CA PRO A 115 -27.32 -9.53 3.94
C PRO A 115 -25.87 -9.88 4.31
N GLU A 116 -25.63 -11.11 4.77
CA GLU A 116 -24.29 -11.57 5.20
C GLU A 116 -23.23 -11.52 4.10
N TYR A 117 -23.66 -11.49 2.83
CA TYR A 117 -22.77 -11.38 1.68
C TYR A 117 -22.28 -9.95 1.42
N LEU A 118 -22.86 -8.94 2.08
CA LEU A 118 -22.51 -7.54 1.87
C LEU A 118 -21.45 -7.10 2.88
N LEU A 119 -20.21 -6.96 2.40
CA LEU A 119 -19.07 -6.55 3.21
C LEU A 119 -18.81 -5.05 3.02
N ILE A 120 -18.89 -4.30 4.12
CA ILE A 120 -18.62 -2.87 4.17
C ILE A 120 -17.37 -2.64 4.99
N GLU A 121 -16.54 -1.68 4.57
CA GLU A 121 -15.43 -1.20 5.39
C GLU A 121 -15.91 -0.80 6.80
N PRO A 122 -15.18 -1.15 7.86
CA PRO A 122 -15.61 -0.89 9.23
C PRO A 122 -15.66 0.61 9.57
N PHE A 123 -14.90 1.44 8.87
CA PHE A 123 -14.87 2.90 9.00
C PHE A 123 -14.27 3.54 7.73
N ASP A 124 -14.54 4.82 7.52
CA ASP A 124 -13.97 5.59 6.41
C ASP A 124 -12.44 5.62 6.50
N PHE A 125 -11.73 5.43 5.38
CA PHE A 125 -10.26 5.35 5.30
C PHE A 125 -9.64 4.01 5.74
N TYR A 126 -10.43 2.94 5.91
CA TYR A 126 -9.90 1.62 6.26
C TYR A 126 -8.86 1.13 5.24
N SER A 127 -9.19 1.17 3.95
CA SER A 127 -8.28 0.88 2.83
C SER A 127 -7.03 1.76 2.86
N THR A 128 -7.20 3.08 3.04
CA THR A 128 -6.10 4.05 3.10
C THR A 128 -5.12 3.70 4.21
N MET A 129 -5.63 3.35 5.40
CA MET A 129 -4.81 2.96 6.54
C MET A 129 -4.03 1.68 6.26
N LEU A 130 -4.66 0.66 5.67
CA LEU A 130 -3.96 -0.58 5.31
C LEU A 130 -2.82 -0.34 4.33
N ILE A 131 -3.06 0.48 3.29
CA ILE A 131 -2.01 0.86 2.33
C ILE A 131 -0.89 1.62 3.05
N GLY A 132 -1.23 2.58 3.91
CA GLY A 132 -0.26 3.35 4.70
C GLY A 132 0.60 2.48 5.64
N ILE A 133 -0.01 1.52 6.33
CA ILE A 133 0.69 0.54 7.17
C ILE A 133 1.62 -0.32 6.31
N GLY A 134 1.16 -0.79 5.15
CA GLY A 134 1.97 -1.52 4.18
C GLY A 134 3.20 -0.74 3.72
N ILE A 135 3.04 0.55 3.43
CA ILE A 135 4.15 1.45 3.07
C ILE A 135 5.14 1.60 4.23
N ALA A 136 4.66 1.74 5.47
CA ALA A 136 5.51 1.93 6.65
C ALA A 136 6.27 0.66 7.06
N THR A 137 5.71 -0.51 6.79
CA THR A 137 6.24 -1.83 7.18
C THR A 137 7.73 -2.04 6.87
N PRO A 138 8.23 -1.83 5.63
CA PRO A 138 9.64 -2.05 5.33
C PRO A 138 10.58 -1.13 6.12
N PHE A 139 10.15 0.10 6.44
CA PHE A 139 10.93 1.03 7.27
C PHE A 139 11.01 0.60 8.73
N LEU A 140 9.91 0.06 9.27
CA LEU A 140 9.89 -0.50 10.62
C LEU A 140 10.80 -1.72 10.73
N ALA A 141 10.78 -2.61 9.73
CA ALA A 141 11.66 -3.77 9.67
C ALA A 141 13.15 -3.39 9.67
N LEU A 142 13.55 -2.37 8.89
CA LEU A 142 14.92 -1.85 8.90
C LEU A 142 15.36 -1.33 10.27
N ASN A 143 14.49 -0.55 10.93
CA ASN A 143 14.80 -0.01 12.25
C ASN A 143 14.97 -1.09 13.31
N LEU A 144 14.13 -2.14 13.25
CA LEU A 144 14.26 -3.30 14.14
C LEU A 144 15.58 -4.05 13.94
N ILE A 145 15.98 -4.28 12.69
CA ILE A 145 17.25 -4.94 12.37
C ILE A 145 18.44 -4.10 12.86
N LYS A 146 18.42 -2.79 12.58
CA LYS A 146 19.49 -1.87 12.97
C LYS A 146 19.65 -1.77 14.49
N ASN A 147 18.55 -1.68 15.23
CA ASN A 147 18.58 -1.64 16.70
C ASN A 147 19.10 -2.96 17.28
N LYS A 148 18.71 -4.10 16.71
CA LYS A 148 19.20 -5.42 17.14
C LYS A 148 20.71 -5.58 16.93
N THR A 149 21.27 -5.06 15.84
CA THR A 149 22.72 -5.04 15.62
C THR A 149 23.46 -4.11 16.58
N LEU A 150 22.85 -3.00 17.01
CA LEU A 150 23.46 -2.03 17.91
C LEU A 150 23.58 -2.57 19.34
N CYS A 151 22.54 -3.25 19.86
CA CYS A 151 22.60 -3.91 21.17
C CYS A 151 23.69 -4.99 21.23
N ARG A 152 23.86 -5.77 20.17
CA ARG A 152 24.86 -6.86 20.11
C ARG A 152 26.32 -6.39 20.17
N HIS A 153 26.59 -5.14 19.84
CA HIS A 153 27.94 -4.55 19.93
C HIS A 153 28.23 -3.89 21.28
N HIS A 154 27.22 -3.73 22.14
CA HIS A 154 27.40 -3.22 23.50
C HIS A 154 27.62 -4.34 24.54
N ASP A 155 27.41 -5.60 24.14
CA ASP A 155 27.56 -6.79 24.99
C ASP A 155 28.90 -7.55 24.76
N LEU A 156 29.84 -6.96 24.00
CA LEU A 156 31.19 -7.47 23.71
C LEU A 156 32.25 -6.46 24.15
#